data_AF-A0A1G9KXQ6-F1
#
_entry.id   AF-A0A1G9KXQ6-F1
#
_cell.length_a   1.000
_cell.length_b   1.000
_cell.length_c   1.000
_cell.angle_alpha   90.00
_cell.angle_beta   90.00
_cell.angle_gamma   90.00
#
_symmetry.space_group_name_H-M   'P 1'
#
loop_
_entity.id
_entity.type
_entity.pdbx_description
1 polymer ?
#
loop_
_entity_poly.entity_id
_entity_poly.type
_entity_poly.pdbx_seq_one_letter_code
_entity_poly.pdbx_strand_id
1 'polypeptide(L)'
;MVKQLNRGSEEKLFRIRILSHKGDKVHIKLPITFVKKLIQNNALDIFNNEDDIIDSEKLLALIVNAFNYNLNGEIARLERSNGDIIKIIID
;
A
#
# COMPACT_ATOMS: atom_id res chain seq x y z
N MET A 1 -13.76 -14.92 32.21
CA MET A 1 -12.66 -15.40 31.33
C MET A 1 -12.46 -14.38 30.22
N VAL A 2 -11.35 -13.66 30.23
CA VAL A 2 -10.98 -12.77 29.12
C VAL A 2 -10.58 -13.68 27.97
N LYS A 3 -11.31 -13.63 26.85
CA LYS A 3 -10.92 -14.32 25.61
C LYS A 3 -9.55 -13.77 25.20
N GLN A 4 -8.49 -14.54 25.43
CA GLN A 4 -7.19 -14.23 24.83
C GLN A 4 -7.39 -14.31 23.32
N LEU A 5 -7.25 -13.17 22.64
CA LEU A 5 -7.10 -13.12 21.20
C LEU A 5 -5.85 -13.93 20.86
N ASN A 6 -6.04 -15.15 20.36
CA ASN A 6 -4.97 -15.92 19.73
C ASN A 6 -4.30 -15.01 18.70
N ARG A 7 -3.06 -14.59 18.97
CA ARG A 7 -2.16 -13.90 18.02
C ARG A 7 -1.67 -14.91 16.97
N GLY A 8 -2.61 -15.59 16.33
CA GLY A 8 -2.39 -16.66 15.37
C GLY A 8 -2.36 -16.11 13.95
N SER A 9 -1.35 -15.33 13.63
CA SER A 9 -0.74 -15.16 12.30
C SER A 9 0.23 -14.00 12.39
N GLU A 10 1.44 -14.19 11.86
CA GLU A 10 2.25 -13.08 11.38
C GLU A 10 1.50 -12.47 10.18
N GLU A 11 0.39 -11.77 10.45
CA GLU A 11 -0.44 -11.20 9.42
C GLU A 11 0.39 -10.15 8.68
N LYS A 12 0.67 -10.41 7.40
CA LYS A 12 1.45 -9.50 6.59
C LYS A 12 0.76 -8.15 6.46
N LEU A 13 1.55 -7.10 6.51
CA LEU A 13 1.12 -5.72 6.56
C LEU A 13 1.56 -5.02 5.28
N PHE A 14 0.60 -4.38 4.65
CA PHE A 14 0.82 -3.47 3.55
C PHE A 14 1.01 -2.06 4.11
N ARG A 15 2.12 -1.43 3.74
CA ARG A 15 2.48 -0.07 4.17
C ARG A 15 2.61 0.85 2.97
N ILE A 16 1.93 2.00 3.04
CA ILE A 16 2.15 3.12 2.13
C ILE A 16 2.70 4.29 2.94
N ARG A 17 3.78 4.89 2.44
CA ARG A 17 4.34 6.12 2.97
C ARG A 17 4.40 7.16 1.85
N ILE A 18 3.77 8.30 2.07
CA ILE A 18 3.84 9.45 1.19
C ILE A 18 4.53 10.57 1.97
N LEU A 19 5.62 11.07 1.42
CA LEU A 19 6.35 12.22 1.91
C LEU A 19 6.18 13.31 0.87
N SER A 20 5.31 14.27 1.13
CA SER A 20 5.17 15.41 0.23
C SER A 20 6.29 16.42 0.48
N HIS A 21 6.79 16.99 -0.60
CA HIS A 21 7.69 18.14 -0.55
C HIS A 21 7.06 19.35 0.17
N LYS A 22 5.72 19.49 0.10
CA LYS A 22 4.99 20.57 0.79
C LYS A 22 4.86 20.36 2.30
N GLY A 23 5.36 19.25 2.83
CA GLY A 23 5.42 18.96 4.26
C GLY A 23 4.38 17.95 4.75
N ASP A 24 3.38 17.62 3.93
CA ASP A 24 2.38 16.60 4.26
C ASP A 24 3.03 15.21 4.31
N LYS A 25 2.68 14.44 5.34
CA LYS A 25 3.18 13.08 5.54
C LYS A 25 2.01 12.14 5.77
N VAL A 26 1.84 11.17 4.88
CA VAL A 26 0.83 10.12 5.01
C VAL A 26 1.53 8.80 5.30
N HIS A 27 1.04 8.09 6.31
CA HIS A 27 1.52 6.75 6.65
C HIS A 27 0.32 5.85 6.91
N ILE A 28 0.09 4.91 5.99
CA ILE A 28 -0.97 3.92 6.07
C ILE A 28 -0.33 2.56 6.32
N LYS A 29 -0.89 1.80 7.27
CA LYS A 29 -0.48 0.44 7.58
C LYS A 29 -1.72 -0.42 7.77
N LEU A 30 -1.94 -1.38 6.88
CA LEU A 30 -3.14 -2.20 6.85
C LEU A 30 -2.78 -3.67 6.65
N PRO A 31 -3.56 -4.62 7.21
CA PRO A 31 -3.45 -6.03 6.85
C PRO A 31 -3.62 -6.28 5.35
N ILE A 32 -2.78 -7.12 4.74
CA ILE A 32 -2.92 -7.48 3.32
C ILE A 32 -4.30 -8.06 3.03
N THR A 33 -4.84 -8.87 3.96
CA THR A 33 -6.17 -9.47 3.84
C THR A 33 -7.26 -8.40 3.66
N PHE A 34 -7.14 -7.27 4.36
CA PHE A 34 -8.05 -6.14 4.25
C PHE A 34 -7.82 -5.36 2.96
N VAL A 35 -6.57 -5.10 2.60
CA VAL A 35 -6.23 -4.37 1.37
C VAL A 35 -6.71 -5.12 0.13
N LYS A 36 -6.56 -6.46 0.08
CA LYS A 36 -7.13 -7.29 -0.99
C LYS A 36 -8.63 -7.07 -1.16
N LYS A 37 -9.38 -7.02 -0.05
CA LYS A 37 -10.83 -6.75 -0.08
C LYS A 37 -11.15 -5.34 -0.55
N LEU A 38 -10.37 -4.34 -0.13
CA LEU A 38 -10.55 -2.95 -0.60
C LEU A 38 -10.33 -2.83 -2.10
N ILE A 39 -9.29 -3.47 -2.64
CA ILE A 39 -9.02 -3.49 -4.09
C ILE A 39 -10.16 -4.19 -4.84
N GLN A 40 -10.60 -5.37 -4.37
CA GLN A 40 -11.70 -6.13 -4.97
C GLN A 40 -13.02 -5.35 -5.02
N ASN A 41 -13.27 -4.53 -4.00
CA ASN A 41 -14.47 -3.70 -3.91
C ASN A 41 -14.30 -2.31 -4.56
N ASN A 42 -13.19 -2.07 -5.27
CA ASN A 42 -12.84 -0.78 -5.86
C ASN A 42 -12.88 0.40 -4.85
N ALA A 43 -12.57 0.11 -3.58
CA ALA A 43 -12.65 1.04 -2.45
C ALA A 43 -11.28 1.59 -2.04
N LEU A 44 -10.21 1.22 -2.75
CA LEU A 44 -8.85 1.70 -2.50
C LEU A 44 -8.48 2.76 -3.54
N ASP A 45 -8.75 4.01 -3.22
CA ASP A 45 -8.43 5.14 -4.08
C ASP A 45 -7.27 5.96 -3.51
N ILE A 46 -6.06 5.43 -3.63
CA ILE A 46 -4.82 6.09 -3.15
C ILE A 46 -4.04 6.73 -4.30
N PHE A 47 -4.41 6.41 -5.55
CA PHE A 47 -3.63 6.75 -6.74
C PHE A 47 -4.44 7.47 -7.83
N ASN A 48 -5.71 7.84 -7.65
CA ASN A 48 -6.50 8.54 -8.69
C ASN A 48 -6.27 10.06 -8.75
N ASN A 49 -5.03 10.54 -8.57
CA ASN A 49 -4.74 11.93 -8.86
C ASN A 49 -4.44 12.11 -10.35
N GLU A 50 -5.13 13.06 -10.99
CA GLU A 50 -5.16 13.32 -12.43
C GLU A 50 -3.80 13.68 -13.07
N ASP A 51 -2.76 13.92 -12.27
CA ASP A 51 -1.44 14.39 -12.70
C ASP A 51 -0.33 13.32 -12.72
N ASP A 52 -0.66 12.05 -12.48
CA ASP A 52 0.36 11.00 -12.37
C ASP A 52 0.78 10.41 -13.73
N ILE A 53 2.08 10.52 -14.03
CA ILE A 53 2.79 9.81 -15.14
C ILE A 53 2.65 8.28 -15.01
N ILE A 54 2.18 7.80 -13.85
CA ILE A 54 2.17 6.41 -13.45
C ILE A 54 0.75 5.92 -13.55
N ASP A 55 0.55 5.02 -14.50
CA ASP A 55 -0.69 4.31 -14.72
C ASP A 55 -1.12 3.58 -13.43
N SER A 56 -2.11 4.15 -12.75
CA SER A 56 -2.62 3.69 -11.46
C SER A 56 -3.15 2.25 -11.53
N GLU A 57 -3.69 1.82 -12.68
CA GLU A 57 -4.10 0.44 -12.90
C GLU A 57 -2.89 -0.50 -12.95
N LYS A 58 -1.81 -0.11 -13.65
CA LYS A 58 -0.56 -0.89 -13.66
C LYS A 58 0.06 -0.99 -12.27
N LEU A 59 0.02 0.08 -11.47
CA LEU A 59 0.55 0.07 -10.10
C LEU A 59 -0.29 -0.83 -9.19
N LEU A 60 -1.62 -0.75 -9.28
CA LEU A 60 -2.53 -1.65 -8.56
C LEU A 60 -2.30 -3.11 -8.97
N ALA A 61 -2.16 -3.40 -10.26
CA ALA A 61 -1.85 -4.74 -10.75
C ALA A 61 -0.52 -5.25 -10.19
N LEU A 62 0.51 -4.41 -10.12
CA LEU A 62 1.80 -4.74 -9.52
C LEU A 62 1.68 -5.08 -8.02
N ILE A 63 0.89 -4.31 -7.26
CA ILE A 63 0.62 -4.58 -5.84
C ILE A 63 -0.12 -5.90 -5.65
N VAL A 64 -1.17 -6.15 -6.45
CA VAL A 64 -1.94 -7.40 -6.40
C VAL A 64 -1.06 -8.59 -6.71
N ASN A 65 -0.20 -8.48 -7.73
CA ASN A 65 0.77 -9.52 -8.06
C ASN A 65 1.77 -9.74 -6.93
N ALA A 66 2.30 -8.68 -6.31
CA ALA A 66 3.18 -8.80 -5.15
C ALA A 66 2.51 -9.57 -3.98
N PHE A 67 1.21 -9.34 -3.75
CA PHE A 67 0.45 -10.12 -2.78
C PHE A 67 0.25 -11.58 -3.17
N ASN A 68 0.08 -11.88 -4.45
CA ASN A 68 -0.12 -13.25 -4.95
C ASN A 68 1.18 -14.06 -4.93
N TYR A 69 2.30 -13.42 -5.23
CA TYR A 69 3.63 -14.02 -5.14
C TYR A 69 4.21 -14.03 -3.72
N ASN A 70 3.43 -13.57 -2.72
CA ASN A 70 3.81 -13.56 -1.31
C ASN A 70 5.13 -12.80 -1.05
N LEU A 71 5.40 -11.74 -1.81
CA LEU A 71 6.62 -10.94 -1.71
C LEU A 71 6.67 -10.16 -0.39
N ASN A 72 7.89 -9.86 0.06
CA ASN A 72 8.19 -9.01 1.22
C ASN A 72 9.26 -7.98 0.83
N GLY A 73 9.22 -6.80 1.44
CA GLY A 73 10.14 -5.69 1.22
C GLY A 73 9.52 -4.48 0.53
N GLU A 74 10.36 -3.57 0.06
CA GLU A 74 9.96 -2.40 -0.72
C GLU A 74 9.54 -2.87 -2.13
N ILE A 75 8.25 -2.72 -2.45
CA ILE A 75 7.64 -3.16 -3.70
C ILE A 75 7.74 -2.08 -4.77
N ALA A 76 7.60 -0.82 -4.37
CA ALA A 76 7.72 0.32 -5.26
C ALA A 76 8.20 1.56 -4.50
N ARG A 77 9.01 2.37 -5.18
CA ARG A 77 9.38 3.72 -4.76
C ARG A 77 9.24 4.66 -5.94
N LEU A 78 8.48 5.73 -5.73
CA LEU A 78 8.11 6.67 -6.75
C LEU A 78 8.61 8.04 -6.29
N GLU A 79 9.43 8.68 -7.10
CA GLU A 79 9.95 10.03 -6.86
C GLU A 79 9.37 10.92 -7.94
N ARG A 80 8.50 11.85 -7.52
CA ARG A 80 7.80 12.74 -8.42
C ARG A 80 8.65 13.97 -8.73
N SER A 81 8.43 14.57 -9.89
CA SER A 81 9.09 15.81 -10.31
C SER A 81 8.85 16.99 -9.35
N ASN A 82 7.73 16.98 -8.63
CA ASN A 82 7.39 17.95 -7.59
C ASN A 82 8.11 17.71 -6.25
N GLY A 83 8.96 16.68 -6.16
CA GLY A 83 9.72 16.31 -4.95
C GLY A 83 8.98 15.37 -3.99
N ASP A 84 7.76 14.94 -4.29
CA ASP A 84 7.05 13.97 -3.45
C ASP A 84 7.64 12.56 -3.61
N ILE A 85 7.74 11.84 -2.48
CA ILE A 85 8.25 10.46 -2.44
C ILE A 85 7.15 9.55 -1.92
N ILE A 86 6.80 8.53 -2.72
CA ILE A 86 5.85 7.49 -2.34
C ILE A 86 6.60 6.16 -2.23
N LYS A 87 6.39 5.45 -1.13
CA LYS A 87 6.94 4.12 -0.89
C LYS A 87 5.84 3.13 -0.56
N ILE A 88 5.90 1.96 -1.19
CA ILE A 88 4.98 0.85 -0.98
C ILE A 88 5.80 -0.33 -0.47
N ILE A 89 5.43 -0.86 0.69
CA ILE A 89 6.20 -1.90 1.40
C ILE A 89 5.23 -3.00 1.84
N ILE A 90 5.66 -4.25 1.74
CA ILE A 90 4.99 -5.42 2.30
C ILE A 90 5.89 -6.03 3.37
N ASP A 91 5.37 -6.30 4.56
CA ASP A 91 6.11 -6.89 5.68
C ASP A 91 5.37 -8.05 6.33
#